data_AF-A0A212KVQ2-F1
#
_entry.id   AF-A0A212KVQ2-F1
#
_cell.length_a   1.000
_cell.length_b   1.000
_cell.length_c   1.000
_cell.angle_alpha   90.00
_cell.angle_beta   90.00
_cell.angle_gamma   90.00
#
_symmetry.space_group_name_H-M   'P 1'
#
loop_
_entity.id
_entity.type
_entity.pdbx_description
1 polymer ?
#
loop_
_entity_poly.entity_id
_entity_poly.type
_entity_poly.pdbx_seq_one_letter_code
_entity_poly.pdbx_strand_id
1 'polypeptide(L)'
;MTSLCHPRPGPFHMLVSALTHIPPAKIAQYPKGKSSFRLQREFPNLQKWYWGRHLWARGYFCCTVGAVNEEMIRRYIENQADDEGTFKVWDNDTQTPV
;
A
#
# COMPACT_ATOMS: atom_id res chain seq x y z
N MET A 1 35.76 24.66 -9.81
CA MET A 1 34.77 23.61 -10.16
C MET A 1 34.32 22.92 -8.89
N THR A 2 33.43 23.54 -8.11
CA THR A 2 32.86 22.92 -6.92
C THR A 2 31.76 21.97 -7.37
N SER A 3 32.07 20.67 -7.39
CA SER A 3 31.06 19.63 -7.51
C SER A 3 30.10 19.75 -6.32
N LEU A 4 28.94 20.36 -6.55
CA LEU A 4 27.83 20.37 -5.60
C LEU A 4 27.31 18.93 -5.50
N CYS A 5 27.87 18.14 -4.58
CA CYS A 5 27.33 16.84 -4.23
C CYS A 5 25.97 17.08 -3.55
N HIS A 6 24.88 16.87 -4.28
CA HIS A 6 23.54 16.98 -3.74
C HIS A 6 23.31 15.74 -2.85
N PRO A 7 23.09 15.90 -1.53
CA PRO A 7 22.96 14.76 -0.63
C PRO A 7 21.70 13.98 -0.95
N ARG A 8 21.80 12.89 -1.72
CA ARG A 8 20.68 12.04 -2.13
C ARG A 8 20.23 11.13 -0.98
N PRO A 9 18.92 10.94 -0.75
CA PRO A 9 18.46 10.06 0.30
C PRO A 9 18.72 8.62 -0.13
N GLY A 10 19.25 7.79 0.77
CA GLY A 10 19.44 6.36 0.55
C GLY A 10 18.10 5.60 0.46
N PRO A 11 18.14 4.31 0.07
CA PRO A 11 16.96 3.46 0.09
C PRO A 11 16.45 3.28 1.53
N PHE A 12 15.12 3.26 1.68
CA PHE A 12 14.45 3.03 2.95
C PHE A 12 13.62 1.75 2.85
N HIS A 13 13.82 0.84 3.80
CA HIS A 13 13.13 -0.45 3.87
C HIS A 13 12.13 -0.43 5.02
N MET A 14 10.90 -0.87 4.77
CA MET A 14 9.86 -1.04 5.78
C MET A 14 9.25 -2.43 5.65
N LEU A 15 9.02 -3.07 6.79
CA LEU A 15 8.10 -4.19 6.90
C LEU A 15 6.75 -3.64 7.37
N VAL A 16 5.69 -3.94 6.63
CA VAL A 16 4.34 -3.44 6.91
C VAL A 16 3.35 -4.58 6.92
N SER A 17 2.50 -4.62 7.95
CA SER A 17 1.30 -5.43 7.94
C SER A 17 0.17 -4.61 7.33
N ALA A 18 -0.49 -5.13 6.30
CA ALA A 18 -1.54 -4.42 5.58
C ALA A 18 -2.70 -5.34 5.25
N LEU A 19 -3.89 -4.75 5.17
CA LEU A 19 -5.11 -5.47 4.79
C LEU A 19 -5.07 -5.81 3.30
N THR A 20 -5.61 -6.98 2.94
CA THR A 20 -5.58 -7.54 1.59
C THR A 20 -6.26 -6.67 0.53
N HIS A 21 -7.26 -5.86 0.92
CA HIS A 21 -7.96 -4.95 0.02
C HIS A 21 -7.17 -3.66 -0.30
N ILE A 22 -6.07 -3.39 0.41
CA ILE A 22 -5.26 -2.19 0.18
C ILE A 22 -4.20 -2.53 -0.86
N PRO A 23 -4.19 -1.87 -2.03
CA PRO A 23 -3.20 -2.17 -3.06
C PRO A 23 -1.79 -1.75 -2.62
N PRO A 24 -0.74 -2.52 -2.97
CA PRO A 24 0.65 -2.21 -2.61
C PRO A 24 1.12 -0.81 -3.01
N ALA A 25 0.64 -0.32 -4.16
CA ALA A 25 0.94 1.03 -4.63
C ALA A 25 0.48 2.11 -3.63
N LYS A 26 -0.70 1.94 -3.03
CA LYS A 26 -1.25 2.88 -2.05
C LYS A 26 -0.48 2.82 -0.73
N ILE A 27 -0.08 1.62 -0.33
CA ILE A 27 0.78 1.38 0.84
C ILE A 27 2.13 2.09 0.68
N ALA A 28 2.74 2.07 -0.51
CA ALA A 28 3.99 2.78 -0.77
C ALA A 28 3.78 4.30 -0.93
N GLN A 29 2.67 4.72 -1.56
CA GLN A 29 2.36 6.12 -1.82
C GLN A 29 2.18 6.93 -0.53
N TYR A 30 1.47 6.38 0.45
CA TYR A 30 1.15 7.10 1.69
C TYR A 30 2.39 7.53 2.50
N PRO A 31 3.31 6.64 2.90
CA PRO A 31 4.51 7.02 3.64
C PRO A 31 5.43 7.90 2.81
N LYS A 32 5.64 7.63 1.50
CA LYS A 32 6.46 8.47 0.62
C LYS A 32 5.88 9.89 0.51
N GLY A 33 4.57 10.01 0.30
CA GLY A 33 3.90 11.30 0.19
C GLY A 33 3.89 12.08 1.50
N LYS A 34 3.51 11.43 2.61
CA LYS A 34 3.42 12.07 3.92
C LYS A 34 4.77 12.49 4.47
N SER A 35 5.79 11.65 4.33
CA SER A 35 7.16 11.98 4.73
C SER A 35 7.72 13.12 3.88
N SER A 36 7.53 13.09 2.55
CA SER A 36 7.97 14.17 1.66
C SER A 36 7.33 15.51 2.05
N PHE A 37 6.03 15.51 2.34
CA PHE A 37 5.32 16.70 2.79
C PHE A 37 5.85 17.23 4.14
N ARG A 38 6.03 16.35 5.14
CA ARG A 38 6.51 16.73 6.47
C ARG A 38 7.95 17.27 6.41
N LEU A 39 8.85 16.54 5.75
CA LEU A 39 10.27 16.91 5.65
C LEU A 39 10.47 18.24 4.92
N GLN A 40 9.73 18.49 3.83
CA GLN A 40 9.82 19.78 3.14
C GLN A 40 9.30 20.96 3.97
N ARG A 41 8.40 20.70 4.93
CA ARG A 41 7.84 21.74 5.81
C ARG A 41 8.75 22.03 7.00
N GLU A 42 9.36 20.99 7.55
CA GLU A 42 10.27 21.07 8.70
C GLU A 42 11.66 21.57 8.31
N PHE A 43 12.11 21.26 7.10
CA PHE A 43 13.43 21.62 6.58
C PHE A 43 13.31 22.42 5.27
N PRO A 44 13.07 23.75 5.33
CA PRO A 44 12.93 24.59 4.14
C PRO A 44 14.18 24.59 3.24
N ASN A 45 15.36 24.31 3.80
CA ASN A 45 16.60 24.12 3.06
C ASN A 45 16.54 22.94 2.08
N LEU A 46 15.75 21.88 2.36
CA LEU A 46 15.57 20.77 1.42
C LEU A 46 14.85 21.21 0.15
N GLN A 47 14.01 22.24 0.19
CA GLN A 47 13.33 22.75 -1.00
C GLN A 47 14.30 23.32 -2.04
N LYS A 48 15.46 23.83 -1.59
CA LYS A 48 16.51 24.35 -2.47
C LYS A 48 17.23 23.25 -3.25
N TRP A 49 17.34 22.05 -2.67
CA TRP A 49 18.02 20.91 -3.28
C TRP A 49 17.07 19.99 -4.05
N TYR A 50 15.81 19.90 -3.62
CA TYR A 50 14.77 19.04 -4.19
C TYR A 50 13.64 19.85 -4.80
N TRP A 51 13.95 20.56 -5.89
CA TRP A 51 12.95 21.32 -6.64
C TRP A 51 11.87 20.38 -7.19
N GLY A 52 10.60 20.77 -7.08
CA GLY A 52 9.49 19.97 -7.59
C GLY A 52 9.05 18.80 -6.69
N ARG A 53 9.44 18.81 -5.40
CA ARG A 53 8.99 17.83 -4.37
C ARG A 53 9.44 16.39 -4.62
N HIS A 54 10.44 16.19 -5.48
CA HIS A 54 11.02 14.90 -5.83
C HIS A 54 12.03 14.41 -4.78
N LEU A 55 11.58 14.26 -3.53
CA LEU A 55 12.42 13.74 -2.46
C LEU A 55 12.69 12.24 -2.63
N TRP A 56 11.68 11.49 -3.07
CA TRP A 56 11.76 10.05 -3.26
C TRP A 56 11.81 9.69 -4.73
N ALA A 57 12.46 8.56 -5.05
CA ALA A 57 12.37 7.96 -6.37
C ALA A 57 10.91 7.65 -6.75
N ARG A 58 10.57 7.70 -8.05
CA ARG A 58 9.21 7.42 -8.51
C ARG A 58 8.78 5.97 -8.24
N GLY A 59 9.70 5.02 -8.40
CA GLY A 59 9.46 3.60 -8.14
C GLY A 59 9.39 3.22 -6.66
N TYR A 60 8.91 2.01 -6.41
CA TYR A 60 8.99 1.31 -5.13
C TYR A 60 9.22 -0.18 -5.41
N PHE A 61 9.79 -0.87 -4.44
CA PHE A 61 9.92 -2.33 -4.45
C PHE A 61 9.07 -2.89 -3.31
N CYS A 62 8.33 -3.97 -3.58
CA CYS A 62 7.50 -4.65 -2.60
C CYS A 62 7.63 -6.15 -2.81
N CYS A 63 7.83 -6.89 -1.72
CA CYS A 63 7.76 -8.34 -1.69
C CYS A 63 6.84 -8.78 -0.55
N THR A 64 6.11 -9.87 -0.76
CA THR A 64 5.39 -10.54 0.32
C THR A 64 6.38 -11.34 1.14
N VAL A 65 6.25 -11.26 2.46
CA VAL A 65 7.02 -12.06 3.41
C VAL A 65 6.01 -12.90 4.18
N GLY A 66 6.09 -14.22 4.06
CA GLY A 66 5.20 -15.14 4.75
C GLY A 66 5.77 -16.54 4.77
N ALA A 67 5.88 -17.13 5.96
CA ALA A 67 6.09 -18.56 6.13
C ALA A 67 4.70 -19.22 6.11
N VAL A 68 4.18 -19.49 4.92
CA VAL A 68 2.90 -20.20 4.78
C VAL A 68 3.21 -21.69 4.68
N ASN A 69 2.81 -22.46 5.68
CA ASN A 69 2.94 -23.91 5.68
C ASN A 69 1.77 -24.55 4.92
N GLU A 70 2.03 -25.63 4.19
CA GLU A 70 1.01 -26.37 3.43
C GLU A 70 -0.17 -26.81 4.31
N GLU A 71 0.11 -27.21 5.56
CA GLU A 71 -0.91 -27.58 6.53
C GLU A 71 -1.83 -26.41 6.91
N MET A 72 -1.30 -25.19 6.97
CA MET A 72 -2.09 -23.99 7.27
C MET A 72 -3.05 -23.65 6.11
N ILE A 73 -2.58 -23.84 4.87
CA ILE A 73 -3.41 -23.65 3.67
C ILE A 73 -4.51 -24.70 3.62
N ARG A 74 -4.17 -25.98 3.84
CA ARG A 74 -5.13 -27.09 3.87
C ARG A 74 -6.25 -26.85 4.88
N ARG A 75 -5.88 -26.52 6.13
CA ARG A 75 -6.84 -26.16 7.19
C ARG A 75 -7.69 -24.94 6.82
N TYR A 76 -7.13 -23.94 6.13
CA TYR A 76 -7.90 -22.77 5.71
C TYR A 76 -8.97 -23.12 4.65
N ILE A 77 -8.62 -23.98 3.68
CA ILE A 77 -9.56 -24.43 2.64
C ILE A 77 -10.64 -25.33 3.22
N GLU A 78 -10.28 -26.27 4.09
CA GLU A 78 -11.24 -27.20 4.72
C GLU A 78 -12.28 -26.47 5.57
N ASN A 79 -11.87 -25.40 6.28
CA ASN A 79 -12.77 -24.59 7.11
C ASN A 79 -13.51 -23.48 6.34
N GLN A 80 -13.31 -23.36 5.02
CA GLN A 80 -14.04 -22.38 4.20
C GLN A 80 -15.41 -22.88 3.73
N ALA A 81 -15.66 -24.19 3.79
CA ALA A 81 -16.97 -24.76 3.54
C ALA A 81 -17.71 -24.88 4.88
N ASP A 82 -18.57 -23.90 5.18
CA ASP A 82 -19.84 -24.06 5.91
C ASP A 82 -20.42 -22.67 6.23
N ASP A 83 -21.17 -22.13 5.28
CA ASP A 83 -22.35 -21.28 5.54
C ASP A 83 -23.19 -21.22 4.25
N GLU A 84 -23.86 -22.33 3.96
CA GLU A 84 -24.97 -22.38 3.01
C GLU A 84 -26.13 -21.52 3.56
N GLY A 85 -26.11 -20.20 3.34
CA GLY A 85 -27.23 -19.41 3.87
C GLY A 85 -27.37 -17.91 3.62
N THR A 86 -26.36 -17.17 3.11
CA THR A 86 -26.55 -15.69 2.98
C THR A 86 -25.90 -15.05 1.75
N PHE A 87 -26.08 -15.63 0.56
CA PHE A 87 -25.98 -14.84 -0.68
C PHE A 87 -27.38 -14.28 -1.02
N LYS A 88 -27.75 -13.16 -0.40
CA LYS A 88 -29.00 -12.45 -0.74
C LYS A 88 -28.80 -11.71 -2.07
N VAL A 89 -29.17 -12.37 -3.16
CA VAL A 89 -29.43 -11.69 -4.44
C VAL A 89 -30.67 -10.83 -4.24
N TRP A 90 -30.50 -9.51 -4.29
CA TRP A 90 -31.64 -8.61 -4.41
C TRP A 90 -32.07 -8.61 -5.87
N ASP A 91 -33.00 -9.49 -6.22
CA ASP A 91 -33.71 -9.37 -7.48
C ASP A 91 -34.62 -8.14 -7.39
N ASN A 92 -34.17 -7.06 -8.02
CA ASN A 92 -35.08 -6.01 -8.48
C ASN A 92 -35.88 -6.64 -9.61
N ASP A 93 -37.17 -6.89 -9.38
CA ASP A 93 -38.19 -6.52 -10.35
C ASP A 93 -39.58 -6.47 -9.69
N THR A 94 -40.22 -5.35 -9.94
CA THR A 94 -41.52 -4.95 -9.40
C THR A 94 -42.59 -5.57 -10.30
N GLN A 95 -43.47 -6.41 -9.78
CA GLN A 95 -44.80 -6.55 -10.40
C GLN A 95 -45.88 -6.88 -9.38
N THR A 96 -46.69 -5.88 -9.09
CA THR A 96 -47.98 -5.97 -8.38
C THR A 96 -48.98 -6.81 -9.20
N PRO A 97 -49.75 -7.72 -8.58
CA PRO A 97 -50.81 -8.41 -9.29
C PRO A 97 -52.06 -7.51 -9.38
N VAL A 98 -52.68 -7.52 -10.57
CA VAL A 98 -54.10 -7.16 -10.79
C VAL A 98 -55.01 -8.22 -10.20
#